data_AF-A0A4Z0NVQ1-F1
#
_entry.id   AF-A0A4Z0NVQ1-F1
#
_cell.length_a   1.000
_cell.length_b   1.000
_cell.length_c   1.000
_cell.angle_alpha   90.00
_cell.angle_beta   90.00
_cell.angle_gamma   90.00
#
_symmetry.space_group_name_H-M   'P 1'
#
loop_
_entity.id
_entity.type
_entity.pdbx_description
1 polymer ?
#
loop_
_entity_poly.entity_id
_entity_poly.type
_entity_poly.pdbx_seq_one_letter_code
_entity_poly.pdbx_strand_id
1 'polypeptide(L)'
;MSDHEPPILARRTLLLAGAGLAGAGLPLGGTAAAEGAPPEGALTDLPLVPPRTEFVYEAVVEIAPLVPLGDSPLGERRIVPITGGRFQGPRIRGTVLPGGADRQLVRKDGVRRLDALYEMQAEDGAILTVRNQVLIDPGRDGAPDYRFSTIEVTAPEGPHAWLNRLVLVGTLTSLRPAREAVLVRAFRLA
;
A
#
# COMPACT_ATOMS: atom_id res chain seq x y z
N MET A 1 61.19 -12.19 -49.40
CA MET A 1 61.64 -11.29 -48.32
C MET A 1 60.97 -11.78 -47.07
N SER A 2 61.79 -12.37 -46.21
CA SER A 2 61.48 -13.39 -45.24
C SER A 2 60.79 -12.88 -43.97
N ASP A 3 60.35 -13.87 -43.17
CA ASP A 3 60.33 -13.90 -41.70
C ASP A 3 59.18 -13.16 -41.00
N HIS A 4 58.61 -13.61 -39.88
CA HIS A 4 58.55 -14.85 -39.08
C HIS A 4 57.55 -14.45 -37.95
N GLU A 5 56.43 -15.15 -37.75
CA GLU A 5 56.14 -16.00 -36.55
C GLU A 5 55.92 -15.27 -35.18
N PRO A 6 55.39 -15.92 -34.11
CA PRO A 6 54.02 -15.68 -33.64
C PRO A 6 53.99 -15.35 -32.10
N PRO A 7 52.93 -15.64 -31.29
CA PRO A 7 52.63 -14.96 -30.03
C PRO A 7 53.33 -15.57 -28.79
N ILE A 8 53.36 -14.83 -27.68
CA ILE A 8 53.78 -15.36 -26.37
C ILE A 8 52.78 -14.99 -25.27
N LEU A 9 52.20 -16.05 -24.69
CA LEU A 9 51.45 -16.11 -23.44
C LEU A 9 52.39 -15.95 -22.22
N ALA A 10 51.78 -15.76 -21.05
CA ALA A 10 52.32 -16.00 -19.69
C ALA A 10 52.94 -14.75 -19.00
N ARG A 11 52.80 -14.53 -17.69
CA ARG A 11 52.47 -15.42 -16.56
C ARG A 11 52.13 -14.56 -15.32
N ARG A 12 51.22 -15.10 -14.50
CA ARG A 12 50.93 -14.83 -13.08
C ARG A 12 52.00 -14.09 -12.25
N THR A 13 51.55 -13.20 -11.37
CA THR A 13 52.00 -13.20 -9.95
C THR A 13 50.85 -12.79 -9.01
N LEU A 14 50.74 -13.55 -7.92
CA LEU A 14 49.79 -13.51 -6.80
C LEU A 14 50.37 -12.66 -5.64
N LEU A 15 49.61 -12.59 -4.54
CA LEU A 15 49.91 -12.07 -3.17
C LEU A 15 49.46 -10.62 -2.89
N LEU A 16 48.89 -10.28 -1.73
CA LEU A 16 48.19 -10.98 -0.63
C LEU A 16 47.82 -9.87 0.38
N ALA A 17 46.81 -10.16 1.21
CA ALA A 17 46.62 -9.67 2.58
C ALA A 17 46.05 -8.26 2.83
N GLY A 18 44.90 -8.27 3.51
CA GLY A 18 44.31 -7.14 4.22
C GLY A 18 43.12 -7.63 5.04
N ALA A 19 43.41 -8.22 6.21
CA ALA A 19 42.43 -8.70 7.16
C ALA A 19 41.71 -7.54 7.88
N GLY A 20 40.41 -7.69 8.14
CA GLY A 20 39.62 -6.80 9.00
C GLY A 20 38.39 -7.53 9.54
N LEU A 21 38.52 -8.08 10.75
CA LEU A 21 37.43 -8.56 11.59
C LEU A 21 36.73 -7.38 12.27
N ALA A 22 35.39 -7.35 12.28
CA ALA A 22 34.57 -7.17 13.48
C ALA A 22 33.09 -7.00 13.08
N GLY A 23 32.25 -7.96 13.50
CA GLY A 23 30.81 -7.80 13.49
C GLY A 23 30.34 -6.96 14.68
N ALA A 24 29.25 -6.22 14.50
CA ALA A 24 28.33 -5.83 15.56
C ALA A 24 27.03 -5.29 14.95
N GLY A 25 25.91 -5.91 15.32
CA GLY A 25 24.62 -5.25 15.51
C GLY A 25 23.90 -4.69 14.29
N LEU A 26 22.86 -5.40 13.84
CA LEU A 26 21.72 -4.80 13.14
C LEU A 26 21.10 -3.72 14.05
N PRO A 27 20.84 -2.48 13.60
CA PRO A 27 19.94 -1.61 14.33
C PRO A 27 18.52 -2.14 14.14
N LEU A 28 17.95 -2.66 15.23
CA LEU A 28 16.53 -2.92 15.36
C LEU A 28 15.76 -1.62 15.11
N GLY A 29 14.67 -1.75 14.37
CA GLY A 29 13.76 -0.68 14.01
C GLY A 29 13.24 0.07 15.23
N GLY A 30 13.11 1.38 15.03
CA GLY A 30 12.56 2.33 15.97
C GLY A 30 12.82 3.72 15.45
N THR A 31 12.14 4.10 14.35
CA THR A 31 12.02 5.53 14.05
C THR A 31 11.16 6.11 15.15
N ALA A 32 11.81 6.65 16.18
CA ALA A 32 11.19 7.55 17.12
C ALA A 32 10.38 8.57 16.31
N ALA A 33 9.11 8.76 16.68
CA ALA A 33 8.34 9.86 16.14
C ALA A 33 9.18 11.13 16.34
N ALA A 34 9.48 11.84 15.25
CA ALA A 34 10.16 13.10 15.34
C ALA A 34 9.28 14.03 16.18
N GLU A 35 9.68 14.23 17.43
CA GLU A 35 9.08 15.19 18.35
C GLU A 35 9.55 16.58 17.88
N GLY A 36 8.91 17.05 16.80
CA GLY A 36 9.10 18.40 16.30
C GLY A 36 8.51 19.39 17.30
N ALA A 37 9.15 20.56 17.43
CA ALA A 37 8.62 21.67 18.21
C ALA A 37 7.15 21.93 17.84
N PRO A 38 6.28 22.30 18.80
CA PRO A 38 4.88 22.58 18.52
C PRO A 38 4.77 23.59 17.38
N PRO A 39 3.81 23.40 16.44
CA PRO A 39 3.66 24.30 15.31
C PRO A 39 3.46 25.74 15.82
N GLU A 40 4.15 26.68 15.16
CA GLU A 40 4.07 28.09 15.50
C GLU A 40 2.60 28.54 15.44
N GLY A 41 2.10 29.12 16.54
CA GLY A 41 0.68 29.50 16.68
C GLY A 41 -0.24 28.41 17.25
N ALA A 42 0.29 27.44 18.01
CA ALA A 42 -0.52 26.51 18.78
C ALA A 42 -1.55 27.26 19.66
N LEU A 43 -2.82 26.82 19.60
CA LEU A 43 -3.93 27.46 20.33
C LEU A 43 -3.87 27.22 21.85
N THR A 44 -3.06 26.26 22.29
CA THR A 44 -2.94 25.82 23.68
C THR A 44 -1.54 25.32 23.97
N ASP A 45 -1.17 25.28 25.25
CA ASP A 45 0.08 24.68 25.71
C ASP A 45 0.03 23.15 25.85
N LEU A 46 -1.08 22.51 25.45
CA LEU A 46 -1.18 21.05 25.42
C LEU A 46 -0.24 20.48 24.35
N PRO A 47 0.47 19.38 24.63
CA PRO A 47 1.41 18.80 23.69
C PRO A 47 0.69 18.29 22.43
N LEU A 48 1.23 18.62 21.27
CA LEU A 48 0.80 18.03 20.01
C LEU A 48 1.36 16.61 19.92
N VAL A 49 0.49 15.61 20.03
CA VAL A 49 0.85 14.20 19.86
C VAL A 49 0.22 13.68 18.56
N PRO A 50 1.01 13.53 17.47
CA PRO A 50 0.49 12.96 16.23
C PRO A 50 0.07 11.51 16.42
N PRO A 51 -1.04 11.06 15.78
CA PRO A 51 -1.41 9.66 15.79
C PRO A 51 -0.33 8.83 15.07
N ARG A 52 -0.09 7.62 15.56
CA ARG A 52 0.76 6.64 14.88
C ARG A 52 -0.10 5.64 14.13
N THR A 53 0.55 4.88 13.25
CA THR A 53 -0.11 3.84 12.46
C THR A 53 0.60 2.51 12.62
N GLU A 54 -0.16 1.43 12.74
CA GLU A 54 0.37 0.07 12.80
C GLU A 54 -0.26 -0.83 11.74
N PHE A 55 0.55 -1.67 11.09
CA PHE A 55 0.10 -2.56 10.02
C PHE A 55 -0.91 -3.60 10.51
N VAL A 56 -2.00 -3.78 9.75
CA VAL A 56 -3.07 -4.74 10.07
C VAL A 56 -3.10 -5.87 9.04
N TYR A 57 -3.26 -5.53 7.76
CA TYR A 57 -3.23 -6.48 6.65
C TYR A 57 -2.88 -5.77 5.34
N GLU A 58 -2.48 -6.55 4.34
CA GLU A 58 -2.47 -6.13 2.95
C GLU A 58 -3.37 -7.03 2.12
N ALA A 59 -4.03 -6.46 1.12
CA ALA A 59 -4.91 -7.16 0.19
C ALA A 59 -4.45 -6.88 -1.24
N VAL A 60 -4.20 -7.93 -2.00
CA VAL A 60 -4.15 -7.81 -3.45
C VAL A 60 -5.52 -8.13 -4.00
N VAL A 61 -6.21 -7.08 -4.45
CA VAL A 61 -7.58 -7.12 -4.97
C VAL A 61 -7.53 -7.17 -6.48
N GLU A 62 -8.03 -8.25 -7.06
CA GLU A 62 -8.12 -8.46 -8.50
C GLU A 62 -9.34 -7.73 -9.07
N ILE A 63 -9.16 -7.13 -10.24
CA ILE A 63 -10.16 -6.26 -10.85
C ILE A 63 -10.39 -6.62 -12.31
N ALA A 64 -11.62 -6.43 -12.77
CA ALA A 64 -11.96 -6.48 -14.18
C ALA A 64 -11.64 -5.14 -14.87
N PRO A 65 -11.68 -5.10 -16.22
CA PRO A 65 -11.61 -3.83 -16.94
C PRO A 65 -12.65 -2.82 -16.44
N LEU A 66 -12.22 -1.55 -16.47
CA LEU A 66 -13.06 -0.44 -16.09
C LEU A 66 -14.28 -0.31 -17.02
N VAL A 67 -15.45 -0.09 -16.43
CA VAL A 67 -16.69 0.19 -17.15
C VAL A 67 -17.04 1.68 -16.99
N PRO A 68 -17.13 2.45 -18.09
CA PRO A 68 -17.56 3.84 -18.03
C PRO A 68 -19.06 3.91 -17.72
N LEU A 69 -19.46 4.85 -16.87
CA LEU A 69 -20.86 5.12 -16.52
C LEU A 69 -21.34 6.49 -17.03
N GLY A 70 -20.53 7.14 -17.86
CA GLY A 70 -20.79 8.47 -18.42
C GLY A 70 -20.45 9.63 -17.48
N ASP A 71 -20.63 10.83 -18.00
CA ASP A 71 -20.34 12.06 -17.28
C ASP A 71 -21.51 12.52 -16.39
N SER A 72 -21.16 13.25 -15.33
CA SER A 72 -22.09 13.94 -14.45
C SER A 72 -21.63 15.38 -14.20
N PRO A 73 -22.48 16.24 -13.60
CA PRO A 73 -22.06 17.59 -13.23
C PRO A 73 -20.80 17.63 -12.34
N LEU A 74 -20.56 16.56 -11.55
CA LEU A 74 -19.43 16.43 -10.64
C LEU A 74 -18.17 15.82 -11.29
N GLY A 75 -18.28 15.27 -12.51
CA GLY A 75 -17.18 14.61 -13.21
C GLY A 75 -17.58 13.27 -13.82
N GLU A 76 -16.58 12.57 -14.34
CA GLU A 76 -16.74 11.28 -15.02
C GLU A 76 -16.96 10.15 -14.00
N ARG A 77 -17.98 9.33 -14.25
CA ARG A 77 -18.33 8.20 -13.38
C ARG A 77 -17.86 6.90 -14.01
N ARG A 78 -17.28 6.02 -13.19
CA ARG A 78 -16.75 4.73 -13.63
C ARG A 78 -17.05 3.67 -12.57
N ILE A 79 -17.05 2.41 -12.97
CA ILE A 79 -17.08 1.27 -12.06
C ILE A 79 -16.00 0.26 -12.45
N VAL A 80 -15.31 -0.27 -11.45
CA VAL A 80 -14.28 -1.31 -11.61
C VAL A 80 -14.76 -2.53 -10.81
N PRO A 81 -15.23 -3.59 -11.48
CA PRO A 81 -15.66 -4.81 -10.80
C PRO A 81 -14.49 -5.49 -10.08
N ILE A 82 -14.74 -5.97 -8.86
CA ILE A 82 -13.78 -6.77 -8.09
C ILE A 82 -14.08 -8.23 -8.38
N THR A 83 -13.06 -8.94 -8.89
CA THR A 83 -13.19 -10.33 -9.35
C THR A 83 -12.61 -11.34 -8.37
N GLY A 84 -11.95 -10.86 -7.32
CA GLY A 84 -11.41 -11.70 -6.26
C GLY A 84 -10.09 -11.17 -5.74
N GLY A 85 -9.22 -12.07 -5.30
CA GLY A 85 -7.90 -11.73 -4.78
C GLY A 85 -7.58 -12.44 -3.47
N ARG A 86 -6.58 -11.93 -2.76
CA ARG A 86 -6.11 -12.51 -1.50
C ARG A 86 -5.67 -11.42 -0.54
N PHE A 87 -5.74 -11.71 0.74
CA PHE A 87 -5.26 -10.79 1.76
C PHE A 87 -4.54 -11.55 2.88
N GLN A 88 -3.60 -10.87 3.53
CA GLN A 88 -2.82 -11.43 4.63
C GLN A 88 -2.36 -10.35 5.59
N GLY A 89 -2.26 -10.71 6.87
CA GLY A 89 -1.77 -9.89 7.96
C GLY A 89 -1.40 -10.77 9.16
N PRO A 90 -0.85 -10.19 10.23
CA PRO A 90 -0.38 -10.97 11.38
C PRO A 90 -1.46 -11.79 12.08
N ARG A 91 -2.72 -11.31 12.04
CA ARG A 91 -3.86 -11.92 12.75
C ARG A 91 -5.00 -12.37 11.84
N ILE A 92 -4.90 -12.13 10.53
CA ILE A 92 -5.97 -12.45 9.59
C ILE A 92 -5.39 -12.73 8.20
N ARG A 93 -5.97 -13.68 7.49
CA ARG A 93 -5.63 -14.01 6.11
C ARG A 93 -6.80 -14.72 5.44
N GLY A 94 -6.82 -14.71 4.11
CA GLY A 94 -7.84 -15.40 3.34
C GLY A 94 -7.96 -14.85 1.92
N THR A 95 -9.17 -14.91 1.37
CA THR A 95 -9.48 -14.57 -0.01
C THR A 95 -10.39 -13.34 -0.09
N VAL A 96 -10.24 -12.57 -1.17
CA VAL A 96 -11.23 -11.56 -1.55
C VAL A 96 -12.24 -12.26 -2.45
N LEU A 97 -13.53 -12.08 -2.18
CA LEU A 97 -14.59 -12.72 -2.95
C LEU A 97 -14.96 -11.90 -4.20
N PRO A 98 -15.37 -12.55 -5.30
CA PRO A 98 -15.98 -11.85 -6.42
C PRO A 98 -17.36 -11.28 -6.03
N GLY A 99 -17.76 -10.17 -6.65
CA GLY A 99 -19.11 -9.60 -6.51
C GLY A 99 -19.14 -8.15 -6.06
N GLY A 100 -18.05 -7.69 -5.42
CA GLY A 100 -17.85 -6.29 -5.09
C GLY A 100 -17.49 -5.42 -6.29
N ALA A 101 -17.44 -4.11 -6.08
CA ALA A 101 -16.95 -3.16 -7.08
C ALA A 101 -16.46 -1.86 -6.45
N ASP A 102 -15.53 -1.21 -7.14
CA ASP A 102 -15.11 0.16 -6.87
C ASP A 102 -15.85 1.14 -7.77
N ARG A 103 -16.64 2.03 -7.16
CA ARG A 103 -17.32 3.13 -7.85
C ARG A 103 -16.44 4.36 -7.80
N GLN A 104 -16.01 4.81 -8.97
CA GLN A 104 -15.08 5.93 -9.08
C GLN A 104 -15.78 7.17 -9.64
N LEU A 105 -15.45 8.32 -9.06
CA LEU A 105 -15.71 9.64 -9.62
C LEU A 105 -14.38 10.30 -9.90
N VAL A 106 -14.11 10.59 -11.17
CA VAL A 106 -13.02 11.49 -11.58
C VAL A 106 -13.59 12.89 -11.65
N ARG A 107 -13.26 13.71 -10.67
CA ARG A 107 -13.74 15.10 -10.59
C ARG A 107 -13.16 15.93 -11.72
N LYS A 108 -13.80 17.07 -12.00
CA LYS A 108 -13.33 18.04 -13.02
C LYS A 108 -11.95 18.62 -12.72
N ASP A 109 -11.55 18.65 -11.45
CA ASP A 109 -10.21 19.02 -10.99
C ASP A 109 -9.22 17.84 -10.98
N GLY A 110 -9.55 16.72 -11.64
CA GLY A 110 -8.70 15.53 -11.76
C GLY A 110 -8.51 14.70 -10.49
N VAL A 111 -9.04 15.16 -9.35
CA VAL A 111 -9.06 14.37 -8.12
C VAL A 111 -10.02 13.20 -8.30
N ARG A 112 -9.60 12.01 -7.90
CA ARG A 112 -10.42 10.80 -7.97
C ARG A 112 -10.93 10.45 -6.59
N ARG A 113 -12.22 10.13 -6.51
CA ARG A 113 -12.85 9.53 -5.33
C ARG A 113 -13.26 8.12 -5.70
N LEU A 114 -12.78 7.17 -4.92
CA LEU A 114 -13.07 5.74 -5.05
C LEU A 114 -13.95 5.34 -3.86
N ASP A 115 -14.89 4.45 -4.09
CA ASP A 115 -15.79 3.89 -3.06
C ASP A 115 -16.01 2.42 -3.40
N ALA A 116 -15.12 1.58 -2.87
CA ALA A 116 -15.14 0.14 -3.06
C ALA A 116 -15.92 -0.53 -1.93
N LEU A 117 -16.89 -1.36 -2.28
CA LEU A 117 -17.62 -2.24 -1.37
C LEU A 117 -17.48 -3.68 -1.85
N TYR A 118 -16.96 -4.55 -0.99
CA TYR A 118 -16.65 -5.93 -1.31
C TYR A 118 -16.52 -6.81 -0.07
N GLU A 119 -16.45 -8.12 -0.29
CA GLU A 119 -16.35 -9.11 0.77
C GLU A 119 -14.95 -9.77 0.79
N MET A 120 -14.47 -10.04 1.99
CA MET A 120 -13.30 -10.88 2.24
C MET A 120 -13.73 -12.10 3.05
N GLN A 121 -13.28 -13.29 2.68
CA GLN A 121 -13.46 -14.51 3.45
C GLN A 121 -12.16 -14.87 4.16
N ALA A 122 -12.18 -14.87 5.49
CA ALA A 122 -11.07 -15.38 6.30
C ALA A 122 -10.97 -16.91 6.19
N GLU A 123 -9.79 -17.46 6.49
CA GLU A 123 -9.54 -18.92 6.42
C GLU A 123 -10.45 -19.77 7.31
N ASP A 124 -10.98 -19.21 8.41
CA ASP A 124 -11.95 -19.87 9.28
C ASP A 124 -13.40 -19.79 8.74
N GLY A 125 -13.59 -19.23 7.55
CA GLY A 125 -14.86 -19.12 6.85
C GLY A 125 -15.64 -17.84 7.16
N ALA A 126 -15.19 -16.99 8.10
CA ALA A 126 -15.87 -15.75 8.41
C ALA A 126 -15.86 -14.77 7.22
N ILE A 127 -17.01 -14.18 6.91
CA ILE A 127 -17.16 -13.18 5.85
C ILE A 127 -17.13 -11.78 6.43
N LEU A 128 -16.17 -10.96 5.99
CA LEU A 128 -16.06 -9.56 6.34
C LEU A 128 -16.55 -8.71 5.17
N THR A 129 -17.40 -7.72 5.45
CA THR A 129 -17.73 -6.67 4.48
C THR A 129 -16.74 -5.52 4.65
N VAL A 130 -16.11 -5.10 3.55
CA VAL A 130 -15.14 -4.01 3.53
C VAL A 130 -15.67 -2.88 2.68
N ARG A 131 -15.71 -1.67 3.25
CA ARG A 131 -15.85 -0.43 2.49
C ARG A 131 -14.52 0.30 2.50
N ASN A 132 -13.93 0.51 1.33
CA ASN A 132 -12.68 1.24 1.19
C ASN A 132 -12.91 2.50 0.34
N GLN A 133 -12.80 3.66 0.98
CA GLN A 133 -12.93 4.95 0.33
C GLN A 133 -11.54 5.56 0.13
N VAL A 134 -11.19 5.90 -1.11
CA VAL A 134 -9.85 6.42 -1.43
C VAL A 134 -9.97 7.79 -2.08
N LEU A 135 -9.19 8.73 -1.58
CA LEU A 135 -8.92 9.98 -2.29
C LEU A 135 -7.59 9.85 -3.02
N ILE A 136 -7.61 10.11 -4.33
CA ILE A 136 -6.40 10.18 -5.13
C ILE A 136 -6.30 11.57 -5.75
N ASP A 137 -5.30 12.32 -5.32
CA ASP A 137 -4.81 13.50 -6.02
C ASP A 137 -3.45 13.14 -6.63
N PRO A 138 -3.32 13.08 -7.97
CA PRO A 138 -2.06 12.74 -8.60
C PRO A 138 -0.96 13.78 -8.40
N GLY A 139 -1.26 14.92 -7.75
CA GLY A 139 -0.35 16.03 -7.61
C GLY A 139 -0.43 16.92 -8.85
N ARG A 140 -0.69 18.20 -8.62
CA ARG A 140 -0.63 19.26 -9.65
C ARG A 140 0.35 20.32 -9.18
N ASP A 141 0.98 21.01 -10.12
CA ASP A 141 1.83 22.17 -9.84
C ASP A 141 2.97 21.89 -8.83
N GLY A 142 3.56 20.69 -8.92
CA GLY A 142 4.67 20.26 -8.05
C GLY A 142 4.24 19.65 -6.70
N ALA A 143 2.94 19.56 -6.41
CA ALA A 143 2.44 18.83 -5.25
C ALA A 143 2.73 17.31 -5.36
N PRO A 144 3.00 16.62 -4.23
CA PRO A 144 3.22 15.19 -4.22
C PRO A 144 1.94 14.40 -4.55
N ASP A 145 2.11 13.18 -5.07
CA ASP A 145 1.01 12.23 -5.27
C ASP A 145 0.41 11.82 -3.91
N TYR A 146 -0.89 12.03 -3.75
CA TYR A 146 -1.63 11.78 -2.52
C TYR A 146 -2.65 10.65 -2.74
N ARG A 147 -2.48 9.52 -2.04
CA ARG A 147 -3.31 8.30 -2.22
C ARG A 147 -3.56 7.60 -0.91
N PHE A 148 -4.64 7.97 -0.24
CA PHE A 148 -4.97 7.41 1.06
C PHE A 148 -6.41 6.91 1.13
N SER A 149 -6.54 5.80 1.84
CA SER A 149 -7.77 5.07 2.09
C SER A 149 -8.30 5.38 3.48
N THR A 150 -9.62 5.45 3.61
CA THR A 150 -10.36 5.24 4.86
C THR A 150 -11.11 3.94 4.71
N ILE A 151 -10.86 3.00 5.63
CA ILE A 151 -11.33 1.63 5.51
C ILE A 151 -12.28 1.34 6.66
N GLU A 152 -13.48 0.88 6.33
CA GLU A 152 -14.43 0.34 7.29
C GLU A 152 -14.53 -1.17 7.07
N VAL A 153 -14.48 -1.92 8.16
CA VAL A 153 -14.65 -3.38 8.14
C VAL A 153 -15.80 -3.73 9.07
N THR A 154 -16.76 -4.46 8.53
CA THR A 154 -17.82 -5.12 9.32
C THR A 154 -17.52 -6.61 9.36
N ALA A 155 -17.15 -7.10 10.53
CA ALA A 155 -16.92 -8.51 10.81
C ALA A 155 -18.08 -9.10 11.64
N PRO A 156 -18.42 -10.38 11.47
CA PRO A 156 -19.37 -11.06 12.33
C PRO A 156 -18.85 -11.15 13.76
N GLU A 157 -19.74 -11.51 14.69
CA GLU A 157 -19.31 -11.93 16.03
C GLU A 157 -18.31 -13.09 15.94
N GLY A 158 -17.35 -13.13 16.87
CA GLY A 158 -16.33 -14.18 16.93
C GLY A 158 -14.89 -13.66 16.75
N PRO A 159 -13.98 -14.49 16.21
CA PRO A 159 -12.53 -14.24 16.24
C PRO A 159 -12.08 -12.93 15.58
N HIS A 160 -12.85 -12.42 14.61
CA HIS A 160 -12.52 -11.21 13.85
C HIS A 160 -13.27 -9.95 14.30
N ALA A 161 -14.14 -10.04 15.31
CA ALA A 161 -14.93 -8.91 15.80
C ALA A 161 -14.08 -7.73 16.32
N TRP A 162 -12.79 -7.95 16.59
CA TRP A 162 -11.84 -6.89 16.95
C TRP A 162 -11.66 -5.84 15.83
N LEU A 163 -11.88 -6.19 14.56
CA LEU A 163 -11.78 -5.26 13.44
C LEU A 163 -12.84 -4.16 13.49
N ASN A 164 -14.03 -4.47 14.04
CA ASN A 164 -15.13 -3.51 14.22
C ASN A 164 -14.79 -2.37 15.20
N ARG A 165 -13.66 -2.47 15.91
CA ARG A 165 -13.26 -1.53 16.97
C ARG A 165 -12.06 -0.66 16.58
N LEU A 166 -11.68 -0.68 15.30
CA LEU A 166 -10.51 0.04 14.81
C LEU A 166 -10.91 1.19 13.90
N VAL A 167 -10.13 2.27 13.96
CA VAL A 167 -10.06 3.24 12.87
C VAL A 167 -8.96 2.78 11.93
N LEU A 168 -9.33 2.45 10.69
CA LEU A 168 -8.39 1.99 9.69
C LEU A 168 -8.18 3.06 8.61
N VAL A 169 -6.91 3.33 8.35
CA VAL A 169 -6.45 4.09 7.18
C VAL A 169 -5.63 3.17 6.30
N GLY A 170 -5.38 3.57 5.06
CA GLY A 170 -4.59 2.73 4.16
C GLY A 170 -3.96 3.44 2.99
N THR A 171 -3.18 2.67 2.24
CA THR A 171 -2.57 3.09 0.99
C THR A 171 -3.05 2.22 -0.16
N LEU A 172 -3.03 2.78 -1.38
CA LEU A 172 -3.46 2.11 -2.61
C LEU A 172 -2.38 2.22 -3.68
N THR A 173 -1.94 1.08 -4.19
CA THR A 173 -0.97 0.99 -5.29
C THR A 173 -1.54 0.16 -6.44
N SER A 174 -1.49 0.68 -7.67
CA SER A 174 -1.82 -0.11 -8.86
C SER A 174 -0.73 -1.14 -9.15
N LEU A 175 -1.09 -2.39 -9.41
CA LEU A 175 -0.15 -3.45 -9.82
C LEU A 175 -0.09 -3.66 -11.34
N ARG A 176 -0.90 -2.91 -12.10
CA ARG A 176 -0.85 -2.91 -13.56
C ARG A 176 0.47 -2.31 -14.08
N PRO A 177 1.00 -2.79 -15.23
CA PRO A 177 0.42 -3.83 -16.09
C PRO A 177 0.77 -5.27 -15.67
N ALA A 178 1.63 -5.45 -14.66
CA ALA A 178 2.11 -6.78 -14.25
C ALA A 178 0.98 -7.69 -13.73
N ARG A 179 -0.07 -7.09 -13.14
CA ARG A 179 -1.27 -7.80 -12.70
C ARG A 179 -2.48 -6.87 -12.80
N GLU A 180 -3.61 -7.38 -13.26
CA GLU A 180 -4.93 -6.72 -13.20
C GLU A 180 -5.45 -6.70 -11.76
N ALA A 181 -4.76 -5.96 -10.91
CA ALA A 181 -5.02 -5.87 -9.48
C ALA A 181 -4.52 -4.54 -8.89
N VAL A 182 -4.98 -4.27 -7.67
CA VAL A 182 -4.45 -3.22 -6.81
C VAL A 182 -3.96 -3.84 -5.49
N LEU A 183 -2.92 -3.25 -4.91
CA LEU A 183 -2.46 -3.54 -3.55
C LEU A 183 -3.03 -2.48 -2.61
N VAL A 184 -3.80 -2.93 -1.63
CA VAL A 184 -4.26 -2.12 -0.51
C VAL A 184 -3.49 -2.54 0.74
N ARG A 185 -2.97 -1.58 1.51
CA ARG A 185 -2.43 -1.85 2.84
C ARG A 185 -3.23 -1.11 3.89
N ALA A 186 -3.75 -1.83 4.87
CA ALA A 186 -4.54 -1.30 5.96
C ALA A 186 -3.69 -1.16 7.23
N PHE A 187 -3.86 -0.03 7.91
CA PHE A 187 -3.19 0.32 9.15
C PHE A 187 -4.22 0.80 10.16
N ARG A 188 -4.07 0.39 11.43
CA ARG A 188 -4.83 0.95 12.54
C ARG A 188 -4.16 2.21 13.05
N LEU A 189 -4.95 3.19 13.50
CA LEU A 189 -4.42 4.28 14.31
C LEU A 189 -4.03 3.77 15.71
N ALA A 190 -2.91 4.24 16.24
CA ALA A 190 -2.30 3.83 17.51
C ALA A 190 -1.77 5.02 18.30
#